data_AF-A0A2P4WWR4-F1
#
_entry.id   AF-A0A2P4WWR4-F1
#
_cell.length_a   1.000
_cell.length_b   1.000
_cell.length_c   1.000
_cell.angle_alpha   90.00
_cell.angle_beta   90.00
_cell.angle_gamma   90.00
#
_symmetry.space_group_name_H-M   'P 1'
#
loop_
_entity.id
_entity.type
_entity.pdbx_description
1 polymer ?
#
loop_
_entity_poly.entity_id
_entity_poly.type
_entity_poly.pdbx_seq_one_letter_code
_entity_poly.pdbx_strand_id
1 'polypeptide(L)'
;LIFDLTSGQPEEAEKYFDDAIGAYEEHCNQASASDGGEVDVSDSEFSLLADLNATAAMIHYHYAANLLAQNRWEETKNVTKIALVLAENSSIPSEDLEELQQCIHELWLEMD
;
A
#
# COMPACT_ATOMS: atom_id res chain seq x y z
N LEU A 1 -1.22 -16.58 -1.49
CA LEU A 1 -2.68 -16.68 -1.72
C LEU A 1 -3.11 -15.37 -2.35
N ILE A 2 -3.11 -15.31 -3.68
CA ILE A 2 -3.70 -14.19 -4.41
C ILE A 2 -5.21 -14.38 -4.24
N PHE A 3 -5.84 -13.55 -3.41
CA PHE A 3 -7.28 -13.56 -3.24
C PHE A 3 -7.89 -13.19 -4.59
N ASP A 4 -8.71 -14.08 -5.14
CA ASP A 4 -9.50 -13.86 -6.35
C ASP A 4 -10.59 -12.82 -6.04
N LEU A 5 -10.21 -11.54 -6.09
CA LEU A 5 -11.11 -10.40 -5.90
C LEU A 5 -11.96 -10.12 -7.15
N THR A 6 -11.84 -10.94 -8.20
CA THR A 6 -12.60 -10.73 -9.45
C THR A 6 -14.04 -11.24 -9.37
N SER A 7 -14.43 -11.93 -8.29
CA SER A 7 -15.74 -12.60 -8.18
C SER A 7 -16.84 -11.87 -7.38
N GLY A 8 -16.67 -10.63 -6.92
CA GLY A 8 -17.77 -9.97 -6.19
C GLY A 8 -17.57 -8.49 -5.92
N GLN A 9 -18.29 -7.66 -6.69
CA GLN A 9 -18.65 -6.28 -6.38
C GLN A 9 -17.46 -5.36 -6.02
N PRO A 10 -16.80 -4.72 -7.02
CA PRO A 10 -15.66 -3.84 -6.77
C PRO A 10 -15.99 -2.67 -5.83
N GLU A 11 -17.26 -2.25 -5.77
CA GLU A 11 -17.79 -1.25 -4.84
C GLU A 11 -17.78 -1.75 -3.38
N GLU A 12 -18.03 -3.04 -3.13
CA GLU A 12 -17.96 -3.62 -1.78
C GLU A 12 -16.51 -3.82 -1.34
N ALA A 13 -15.62 -4.20 -2.26
CA ALA A 13 -14.19 -4.35 -2.02
C ALA A 13 -13.52 -3.02 -1.63
N GLU A 14 -13.94 -1.91 -2.26
CA GLU A 14 -13.41 -0.57 -1.99
C GLU A 14 -13.50 -0.17 -0.52
N LYS A 15 -14.65 -0.44 0.13
CA LYS A 15 -14.81 -0.16 1.55
C LYS A 15 -13.77 -0.89 2.41
N TYR A 16 -13.44 -2.14 2.09
CA TYR A 16 -12.44 -2.89 2.85
C TYR A 16 -11.04 -2.31 2.67
N PHE A 17 -10.72 -1.80 1.47
CA PHE A 17 -9.46 -1.11 1.23
C PHE A 17 -9.38 0.21 2.02
N ASP A 18 -10.43 1.03 1.96
CA ASP A 18 -10.49 2.28 2.70
C ASP A 18 -10.38 2.06 4.22
N ASP A 19 -11.10 1.08 4.77
CA ASP A 19 -11.04 0.73 6.20
C ASP A 19 -9.61 0.27 6.60
N ALA A 20 -8.94 -0.53 5.76
CA ALA A 20 -7.60 -1.02 6.03
C ALA A 20 -6.52 0.07 5.93
N ILE A 21 -6.62 0.95 4.93
CA ILE A 21 -5.72 2.10 4.75
C ILE A 21 -5.91 3.08 5.92
N GLY A 22 -7.16 3.37 6.30
CA GLY A 22 -7.45 4.24 7.44
C GLY A 22 -6.87 3.72 8.75
N ALA A 23 -6.92 2.42 9.01
CA ALA A 23 -6.32 1.81 10.20
C ALA A 23 -4.78 1.96 10.22
N TYR A 24 -4.13 1.81 9.05
CA TYR A 24 -2.70 2.05 8.90
C TYR A 24 -2.34 3.52 9.18
N GLU A 25 -3.06 4.47 8.57
CA GLU A 25 -2.83 5.90 8.77
C GLU A 25 -3.04 6.33 10.22
N GLU A 26 -4.08 5.82 10.89
CA GLU A 26 -4.32 6.08 12.31
C GLU A 26 -3.15 5.62 13.16
N HIS A 27 -2.61 4.43 12.91
CA HIS A 27 -1.45 3.91 13.63
C HIS A 27 -0.21 4.79 13.41
N CYS A 28 0.09 5.20 12.18
CA CYS A 28 1.20 6.10 11.88
C CYS A 28 1.06 7.47 12.57
N ASN A 29 -0.16 8.01 12.62
CA ASN A 29 -0.45 9.27 13.28
C ASN A 29 -0.32 9.17 14.82
N GLN A 30 -0.79 8.08 15.42
CA GLN A 30 -0.64 7.82 16.85
C GLN A 30 0.84 7.68 17.25
N ALA A 31 1.63 6.96 16.45
CA ALA A 31 3.07 6.85 16.65
C ALA A 31 3.76 8.23 16.58
N SER A 32 3.38 9.07 15.62
CA SER A 32 3.95 10.42 15.45
C SER A 32 3.52 11.40 16.55
N ALA A 33 2.31 11.27 17.10
CA ALA A 33 1.80 12.14 18.17
C ALA A 33 2.36 11.79 19.56
N SER A 34 2.89 10.58 19.74
CA SER A 34 3.50 10.12 20.99
C SER A 34 4.95 10.61 21.18
N ASP A 35 5.58 11.18 20.14
CA ASP A 35 7.01 11.57 20.07
C ASP A 35 7.29 12.98 20.65
N GLY A 36 6.72 13.29 21.81
CA GLY A 36 6.89 14.60 22.48
C GLY A 36 8.26 14.84 23.14
N GLY A 37 9.24 13.96 22.96
CA GLY A 37 10.58 14.09 23.54
C GLY A 37 11.56 13.09 22.94
N GLU A 38 12.74 13.57 22.55
CA GLU A 38 13.83 12.86 21.85
C GLU A 38 13.72 11.32 21.90
N VAL A 39 13.01 10.75 20.92
CA VAL A 39 12.83 9.30 20.83
C VAL A 39 14.06 8.67 20.21
N ASP A 40 14.79 7.92 21.03
CA ASP A 40 15.64 6.82 20.60
C ASP A 40 14.71 5.77 19.96
N VAL A 41 14.41 5.91 18.67
CA VAL A 41 13.53 4.98 17.95
C VAL A 41 14.21 3.63 18.02
N SER A 42 13.59 2.71 18.75
CA SER A 42 14.17 1.39 18.94
C SER A 42 14.21 0.65 17.60
N ASP A 43 15.23 -0.17 17.37
CA ASP A 43 15.32 -1.03 16.18
C ASP A 43 14.03 -1.86 15.96
N SER A 44 13.32 -2.20 17.05
CA SER A 44 12.01 -2.87 17.01
C SER A 44 10.88 -2.02 16.43
N GLU A 45 10.85 -0.71 16.71
CA GLU A 45 9.84 0.20 16.14
C GLU A 45 10.10 0.44 14.66
N PHE A 46 11.38 0.55 14.27
CA PHE A 46 11.76 0.64 12.87
C PHE A 46 11.37 -0.62 12.08
N SER A 47 11.65 -1.81 12.62
CA SER A 47 11.26 -3.08 12.00
C SER A 47 9.74 -3.21 11.88
N LEU A 48 8.99 -2.82 12.92
CA LEU A 48 7.53 -2.86 12.88
C LEU A 48 6.96 -1.91 11.81
N LEU A 49 7.51 -0.71 11.69
CA LEU A 49 7.09 0.24 10.67
C LEU A 49 7.39 -0.30 9.26
N ALA A 50 8.54 -0.94 9.05
CA ALA A 50 8.87 -1.57 7.78
C ALA A 50 7.89 -2.69 7.40
N ASP A 51 7.47 -3.52 8.36
CA ASP A 51 6.46 -4.57 8.15
C ASP A 51 5.05 -3.99 7.88
N LEU A 52 4.69 -2.91 8.56
CA LEU A 52 3.46 -2.18 8.29
C LEU A 52 3.46 -1.55 6.90
N ASN A 53 4.57 -0.97 6.48
CA ASN A 53 4.75 -0.43 5.13
C ASN A 53 4.62 -1.54 4.07
N ALA A 54 5.15 -2.75 4.33
CA ALA A 54 5.02 -3.88 3.41
C ALA A 54 3.54 -4.27 3.23
N THR A 55 2.82 -4.35 4.35
CA THR A 55 1.39 -4.68 4.38
C THR A 55 0.58 -3.60 3.66
N ALA A 56 0.83 -2.33 3.97
CA ALA A 56 0.13 -1.20 3.38
C ALA A 56 0.42 -1.06 1.88
N ALA A 57 1.65 -1.31 1.43
CA ALA A 57 2.00 -1.32 0.01
C ALA A 57 1.15 -2.35 -0.76
N MET A 58 0.99 -3.55 -0.21
CA MET A 58 0.20 -4.60 -0.85
C MET A 58 -1.29 -4.31 -0.87
N ILE A 59 -1.83 -3.72 0.20
CA ILE A 59 -3.21 -3.23 0.24
C ILE A 59 -3.43 -2.17 -0.85
N HIS A 60 -2.54 -1.18 -0.98
CA HIS A 60 -2.64 -0.16 -2.02
C HIS A 60 -2.54 -0.77 -3.42
N TYR A 61 -1.62 -1.71 -3.66
CA TYR A 61 -1.51 -2.37 -4.96
C TYR A 61 -2.79 -3.11 -5.36
N HIS A 62 -3.41 -3.84 -4.43
CA HIS A 62 -4.69 -4.51 -4.68
C HIS A 62 -5.86 -3.53 -4.82
N TYR A 63 -5.83 -2.42 -4.08
CA TYR A 63 -6.82 -1.35 -4.25
C TYR A 63 -6.73 -0.72 -5.65
N ALA A 64 -5.52 -0.51 -6.16
CA ALA A 64 -5.32 -0.03 -7.52
C ALA A 64 -5.94 -0.97 -8.57
N ALA A 65 -5.81 -2.29 -8.39
CA ALA A 65 -6.48 -3.27 -9.26
C ALA A 65 -8.02 -3.17 -9.18
N ASN A 66 -8.57 -2.90 -8.00
CA ASN A 66 -10.01 -2.67 -7.82
C ASN A 66 -10.48 -1.39 -8.54
N LEU A 67 -9.73 -0.29 -8.43
CA LEU A 67 -10.00 0.98 -9.12
C LEU A 67 -9.90 0.82 -10.64
N LEU A 68 -8.90 0.07 -11.11
CA LEU A 68 -8.71 -0.25 -12.52
C LEU A 68 -9.91 -1.01 -13.09
N ALA A 69 -10.44 -1.99 -12.37
CA ALA A 69 -11.65 -2.73 -12.76
C ALA A 69 -12.89 -1.82 -12.89
N GLN A 70 -12.90 -0.67 -12.20
CA GLN A 70 -13.92 0.36 -12.30
C GLN A 70 -13.60 1.45 -13.34
N ASN A 71 -12.52 1.31 -14.12
CA ASN A 71 -12.00 2.31 -15.07
C ASN A 71 -11.61 3.66 -14.42
N ARG A 72 -11.22 3.66 -13.14
CA ARG A 72 -10.78 4.85 -12.39
C ARG A 72 -9.28 5.04 -12.55
N TRP A 73 -8.88 5.42 -13.77
CA TRP A 73 -7.47 5.46 -14.20
C TRP A 73 -6.62 6.45 -13.40
N GLU A 74 -7.07 7.70 -13.21
CA GLU A 74 -6.30 8.70 -12.45
C GLU A 74 -6.03 8.25 -11.01
N GLU A 75 -7.04 7.68 -10.36
CA GLU A 75 -6.95 7.19 -8.98
C GLU A 75 -6.04 5.96 -8.89
N THR A 76 -6.13 5.05 -9.87
CA THR A 76 -5.20 3.92 -10.02
C THR A 76 -3.74 4.41 -10.07
N LYS A 77 -3.45 5.45 -10.85
CA LYS A 77 -2.10 6.04 -10.96
C LYS A 77 -1.63 6.65 -9.63
N ASN A 78 -2.53 7.22 -8.84
CA ASN A 78 -2.20 7.80 -7.54
C ASN A 78 -1.95 6.71 -6.49
N VAL A 79 -2.83 5.71 -6.40
CA VAL A 79 -2.72 4.62 -5.43
C VAL A 79 -1.47 3.76 -5.70
N THR A 80 -1.14 3.49 -6.96
CA THR A 80 0.10 2.77 -7.30
C THR A 80 1.37 3.53 -6.95
N LYS A 81 1.39 4.87 -7.02
CA LYS A 81 2.53 5.66 -6.51
C LYS A 81 2.70 5.51 -5.00
N ILE A 82 1.60 5.50 -4.26
CA ILE A 82 1.63 5.30 -2.81
C ILE A 82 2.15 3.89 -2.49
N ALA A 83 1.67 2.87 -3.21
CA ALA A 83 2.15 1.50 -3.06
C ALA A 83 3.67 1.39 -3.25
N LEU A 84 4.23 2.06 -4.26
CA LEU A 84 5.68 2.10 -4.50
C LEU A 84 6.45 2.75 -3.34
N VAL A 85 6.03 3.93 -2.91
CA VAL A 85 6.70 4.64 -1.81
C VAL A 85 6.70 3.80 -0.53
N LEU A 86 5.58 3.16 -0.21
CA LEU A 86 5.48 2.28 0.94
C LEU A 86 6.40 1.07 0.78
N ALA A 87 6.41 0.42 -0.38
CA ALA A 87 7.24 -0.75 -0.65
C ALA A 87 8.74 -0.44 -0.53
N GLU A 88 9.19 0.72 -1.05
CA GLU A 88 10.59 1.17 -0.96
C GLU A 88 11.06 1.44 0.48
N ASN A 89 10.11 1.71 1.39
CA ASN A 89 10.37 1.95 2.81
C ASN A 89 9.92 0.78 3.69
N SER A 90 9.81 -0.43 3.13
CA SER A 90 9.27 -1.59 3.81
C SER A 90 10.30 -2.70 4.05
N SER A 91 9.84 -3.79 4.67
CA SER A 91 10.59 -5.04 4.80
C SER A 91 10.45 -5.98 3.59
N ILE A 92 9.82 -5.52 2.49
CA ILE A 92 9.69 -6.32 1.26
C ILE A 92 11.09 -6.70 0.73
N PRO A 93 11.32 -7.98 0.39
CA PRO A 93 12.57 -8.41 -0.24
C PRO A 93 12.83 -7.67 -1.56
N SER A 94 14.11 -7.43 -1.89
CA SER A 94 14.46 -6.68 -3.10
C SER A 94 13.93 -7.30 -4.39
N GLU A 95 13.86 -8.64 -4.47
CA GLU A 95 13.30 -9.33 -5.64
C GLU A 95 11.80 -9.04 -5.82
N ASP A 96 11.04 -9.07 -4.72
CA ASP A 96 9.60 -8.78 -4.71
C ASP A 96 9.34 -7.29 -4.98
N LEU A 97 10.22 -6.40 -4.51
CA LEU A 97 10.15 -4.97 -4.79
C LEU A 97 10.37 -4.68 -6.28
N GLU A 98 11.37 -5.31 -6.90
CA GLU A 98 11.64 -5.19 -8.34
C GLU A 98 10.46 -5.71 -9.17
N GLU A 99 9.85 -6.83 -8.77
CA GLU A 99 8.65 -7.37 -9.43
C GLU A 99 7.46 -6.41 -9.31
N LEU A 100 7.22 -5.84 -8.13
CA LEU A 100 6.16 -4.84 -7.93
C LEU A 100 6.39 -3.59 -8.79
N GLN A 101 7.63 -3.08 -8.80
CA GLN A 101 8.03 -1.94 -9.62
C GLN A 101 7.79 -2.20 -11.11
N GLN A 102 8.14 -3.39 -11.59
CA GLN A 102 7.91 -3.79 -12.98
C GLN A 102 6.41 -3.87 -13.29
N CYS A 103 5.60 -4.51 -12.43
CA CYS A 103 4.15 -4.59 -12.60
C CYS A 103 3.51 -3.20 -12.70
N ILE A 104 3.89 -2.27 -11.81
CA ILE A 104 3.35 -0.91 -11.81
C ILE A 104 3.83 -0.11 -13.02
N HIS A 105 5.07 -0.31 -13.45
CA HIS A 105 5.60 0.32 -14.66
C HIS A 105 4.82 -0.12 -15.91
N GLU A 106 4.60 -1.42 -16.08
CA GLU A 106 3.82 -1.97 -17.18
C GLU A 106 2.38 -1.44 -17.17
N LEU A 107 1.75 -1.40 -16.00
CA LEU A 107 0.41 -0.82 -15.84
C LEU A 107 0.39 0.65 -16.28
N TRP A 108 1.36 1.47 -15.88
CA TRP A 108 1.38 2.88 -16.29
C TRP A 108 1.57 3.09 -17.79
N LEU A 109 2.30 2.18 -18.47
CA LEU A 109 2.43 2.23 -19.93
C LEU A 109 1.11 1.95 -20.65
N GLU A 110 0.23 1.13 -20.07
CA GLU A 110 -1.11 0.88 -20.63
C GLU A 110 -2.08 2.07 -20.48
N MET A 111 -1.76 3.00 -19.57
CA MET A 111 -2.61 4.14 -19.20
C MET A 111 -2.27 5.45 -19.92
N ASP A 112 -1.11 5.50 -20.59
CA ASP A 112 -0.61 6.65 -21.37
C ASP A 112 -1.01 6.54 -22.86
#